data_AF-E7GMW3-F1
#
_entry.id   AF-E7GMW3-F1
#
_cell.length_a   1.000
_cell.length_b   1.000
_cell.length_c   1.000
_cell.angle_alpha   90.00
_cell.angle_beta   90.00
_cell.angle_gamma   90.00
#
_symmetry.space_group_name_H-M   'P 1'
#
loop_
_entity.id
_entity.type
_entity.pdbx_description
1 polymer ?
#
loop_
_entity_poly.entity_id
_entity_poly.type
_entity_poly.pdbx_seq_one_letter_code
_entity_poly.pdbx_strand_id
1 'polypeptide(L)' 'MNGMVKVKDVLPLVKWNDVRLVLGKEDEICLLRKDFIAETLSDKILGMMVTGIENDEAILDTVNIYVFGYKKED' A
#
# COMPACT_ATOMS: atom_id res chain seq x y z
N MET A 1 -18.30 -8.11 -12.81
CA MET A 1 -17.04 -7.35 -12.92
C MET A 1 -16.43 -7.33 -11.53
N ASN A 2 -15.39 -8.14 -11.26
CA ASN A 2 -14.61 -7.93 -10.03
C ASN A 2 -13.88 -6.61 -10.20
N GLY A 3 -14.32 -5.57 -9.49
CA GLY A 3 -13.63 -4.27 -9.50
C GLY A 3 -12.20 -4.46 -9.03
N MET A 4 -11.23 -3.98 -9.81
CA MET A 4 -9.84 -3.92 -9.38
C MET A 4 -9.74 -3.00 -8.17
N VAL A 5 -9.26 -3.52 -7.04
CA VAL A 5 -9.07 -2.77 -5.80
C VAL A 5 -7.82 -1.91 -5.92
N LYS A 6 -7.92 -0.63 -5.53
CA LYS A 6 -6.80 0.32 -5.54
C LYS A 6 -6.33 0.64 -4.13
N VAL A 7 -5.12 1.20 -4.03
CA VAL A 7 -4.52 1.61 -2.74
C VAL A 7 -5.46 2.54 -1.96
N LYS A 8 -6.06 3.53 -2.64
CA LYS A 8 -7.01 4.46 -2.01
C LYS A 8 -8.24 3.79 -1.39
N ASP A 9 -8.62 2.62 -1.89
CA ASP A 9 -9.77 1.87 -1.39
C ASP A 9 -9.42 1.07 -0.12
N VAL A 10 -8.14 0.70 0.05
CA VAL A 10 -7.64 -0.13 1.16
C VAL A 10 -7.14 0.69 2.33
N LEU A 11 -6.43 1.81 2.09
CA LEU A 11 -5.80 2.59 3.16
C LEU A 11 -6.73 2.96 4.33
N PRO A 12 -8.00 3.39 4.09
CA PRO A 12 -8.91 3.70 5.20
C PRO A 12 -9.23 2.51 6.11
N LEU A 13 -9.10 1.28 5.62
CA LEU A 13 -9.40 0.04 6.34
C LEU A 13 -8.26 -0.40 7.26
N VAL A 14 -7.03 -0.02 6.93
CA VAL A 14 -5.81 -0.42 7.66
C VAL A 14 -5.16 0.73 8.43
N LYS A 15 -5.82 1.90 8.50
CA LYS A 15 -5.28 3.15 9.06
C LYS A 15 -4.79 3.10 10.52
N TRP A 16 -5.10 2.04 11.25
CA TRP A 16 -4.65 1.85 12.64
C TRP A 16 -3.30 1.13 12.73
N ASN A 17 -2.81 0.58 11.62
CA ASN A 17 -1.51 -0.04 11.48
C ASN A 17 -0.58 0.90 10.72
N ASP A 18 0.72 0.70 10.89
CA ASP A 18 1.68 1.18 9.92
C ASP A 18 1.49 0.42 8.61
N VAL A 19 1.61 1.10 7.49
CA VAL A 19 1.37 0.53 6.15
C VAL A 19 2.65 0.55 5.35
N ARG A 20 3.14 -0.62 4.98
CA ARG A 20 4.26 -0.77 4.05
C ARG A 20 3.72 -1.06 2.66
N LEU A 21 3.97 -0.15 1.72
CA LEU A 21 3.62 -0.34 0.31
C LEU A 21 4.77 -1.03 -0.42
N VAL A 22 4.50 -2.18 -1.03
CA VAL A 22 5.50 -3.02 -1.69
C VAL A 22 5.12 -3.26 -3.15
N LEU A 23 5.98 -2.88 -4.08
CA LEU A 23 5.86 -3.18 -5.49
C LEU A 23 6.32 -4.63 -5.77
N GLY A 24 5.43 -5.42 -6.36
CA GLY A 24 5.75 -6.83 -6.62
C GLY A 24 5.87 -7.62 -5.32
N LYS A 25 7.05 -8.20 -5.04
CA LYS A 25 7.29 -8.99 -3.82
C LYS A 25 8.32 -8.39 -2.86
N GLU A 26 9.24 -7.55 -3.34
CA GLU A 26 10.39 -7.13 -2.53
C GLU A 26 10.73 -5.63 -2.62
N ASP A 27 10.22 -4.91 -3.62
CA ASP A 27 10.56 -3.48 -3.79
C ASP A 27 9.67 -2.61 -2.92
N GLU A 28 10.16 -2.20 -1.75
CA GLU A 28 9.45 -1.24 -0.91
C GLU A 28 9.37 0.13 -1.60
N ILE A 29 8.14 0.64 -1.72
CA ILE A 29 7.88 2.01 -2.18
C ILE A 29 8.01 2.97 -1.00
N CYS A 30 7.32 2.68 0.11
CA CYS A 30 7.35 3.48 1.33
C CYS A 30 6.73 2.76 2.53
N LEU A 31 7.09 3.24 3.73
CA LEU A 31 6.42 2.95 4.99
C LEU A 31 5.66 4.18 5.47
N LEU A 32 4.34 4.06 5.61
CA LEU A 32 3.45 5.08 6.15
C LEU A 32 3.15 4.75 7.61
N ARG A 33 3.58 5.60 8.52
CA ARG A 33 3.20 5.47 9.93
C ARG A 33 1.73 5.81 10.09
N LYS A 34 1.00 5.08 10.95
CA LYS A 34 -0.45 5.21 11.15
C LYS A 34 -0.94 6.65 11.34
N ASP A 35 -0.15 7.48 12.02
CA ASP A 35 -0.48 8.89 12.30
C ASP A 35 -0.33 9.81 11.07
N PHE A 36 0.29 9.33 9.98
CA PHE A 36 0.65 10.09 8.78
C PHE A 36 0.15 9.46 7.47
N ILE A 37 -0.80 8.52 7.53
CA ILE A 37 -1.34 7.86 6.33
C ILE A 37 -2.17 8.82 5.47
N ALA A 38 -2.83 9.82 6.08
CA ALA A 38 -3.68 10.76 5.36
C ALA A 38 -2.85 11.76 4.52
N GLU A 39 -3.24 11.96 3.26
CA GLU A 39 -2.73 12.99 2.33
C GLU A 39 -1.25 12.88 1.90
N THR A 40 -0.50 11.88 2.39
CA THR A 40 0.95 11.75 2.10
C THR A 40 1.25 11.17 0.71
N LEU A 41 0.30 10.46 0.07
CA LEU A 41 0.54 9.76 -1.20
C LEU A 41 0.01 10.53 -2.41
N SER A 42 0.76 10.47 -3.51
CA SER A 42 0.32 11.02 -4.80
C SER A 42 -0.82 10.21 -5.41
N ASP A 43 -1.61 10.84 -6.28
CA ASP A 43 -2.67 10.17 -7.05
C ASP A 43 -2.17 8.95 -7.83
N LYS A 44 -0.90 8.99 -8.28
CA LYS A 44 -0.25 7.85 -8.96
C LYS A 44 -0.17 6.64 -8.04
N ILE A 45 0.27 6.81 -6.78
CA ILE A 45 0.36 5.71 -5.80
C ILE A 45 -1.04 5.27 -5.37
N LEU A 46 -1.93 6.22 -5.07
CA LEU A 46 -3.32 5.95 -4.69
C LEU A 46 -4.08 5.18 -5.77
N GLY A 47 -3.71 5.36 -7.03
CA GLY A 47 -4.26 4.68 -8.20
C GLY A 47 -3.72 3.28 -8.47
N MET A 48 -2.67 2.83 -7.77
CA MET A 48 -2.06 1.52 -7.99
C MET A 48 -3.00 0.37 -7.61
N MET A 49 -2.89 -0.74 -8.34
CA MET A 49 -3.71 -1.92 -8.08
C MET A 49 -3.15 -2.71 -6.91
N VAL A 50 -4.00 -3.06 -5.95
CA VAL A 50 -3.63 -3.93 -4.83
C VAL A 50 -3.73 -5.38 -5.26
N THR A 51 -2.66 -6.14 -5.04
CA THR A 51 -2.55 -7.56 -5.38
C THR A 51 -2.57 -8.47 -4.16
N GLY A 52 -2.31 -7.93 -2.98
CA GLY A 52 -2.33 -8.68 -1.72
C GLY A 52 -2.22 -7.75 -0.50
N ILE A 53 -2.69 -8.26 0.65
CA ILE A 53 -2.60 -7.58 1.94
C ILE A 53 -2.22 -8.65 2.97
N GLU A 54 -1.14 -8.43 3.71
CA GLU A 54 -0.64 -9.37 4.71
C GLU A 54 -0.15 -8.60 5.94
N ASN A 55 -0.27 -9.19 7.13
CA ASN A 55 0.41 -8.65 8.30
C ASN A 55 1.90 -8.94 8.18
N ASP A 56 2.74 -8.00 8.58
CA ASP A 56 4.16 -8.25 8.72
C ASP A 56 4.40 -9.10 9.99
N GLU A 57 4.97 -10.29 9.84
CA GLU A 57 5.22 -11.19 10.97
C GLU A 57 6.42 -10.76 11.82
N ALA A 58 7.30 -9.91 11.28
CA ALA A 58 8.51 -9.46 11.95
C ALA A 58 8.34 -8.10 12.65
N ILE A 59 7.40 -7.27 12.18
CA ILE A 59 7.16 -5.92 12.70
C ILE A 59 5.73 -5.79 13.23
N LEU A 60 5.63 -5.50 14.53
CA LEU A 60 4.34 -5.30 15.20
C LEU A 60 3.52 -4.18 14.53
N ASP A 61 2.20 -4.35 14.50
CA ASP A 61 1.23 -3.36 14.01
C ASP A 61 1.53 -2.83 12.61
N THR A 62 2.15 -3.65 11.74
CA THR A 62 2.50 -3.30 10.37
C THR A 62 1.79 -4.20 9.38
N VAL A 63 1.18 -3.59 8.37
CA VAL A 63 0.49 -4.27 7.28
C VAL A 63 1.24 -4.00 5.98
N ASN A 64 1.55 -5.07 5.26
CA ASN A 64 2.08 -5.03 3.92
C ASN A 64 0.93 -4.93 2.92
N ILE A 65 0.95 -3.91 2.06
CA ILE A 65 0.08 -3.80 0.89
C ILE A 65 0.94 -4.02 -0.35
N TYR A 66 0.69 -5.13 -1.03
CA TYR A 66 1.35 -5.46 -2.29
C TYR A 66 0.62 -4.80 -3.44
N VAL A 67 1.37 -4.14 -4.33
CA VAL A 67 0.83 -3.36 -5.42
C VAL A 67 1.48 -3.68 -6.76
N PHE A 68 0.73 -3.44 -7.84
CA PHE A 68 1.17 -3.55 -9.23
C PHE A 68 0.80 -2.29 -10.03
N GLY A 69 1.58 -1.97 -11.06
CA GLY A 69 1.29 -0.87 -11.99
C GLY A 69 2.16 0.39 -11.82
N TYR A 70 3.23 0.34 -11.03
CA TYR A 70 4.25 1.39 -11.05
C TYR A 70 5.09 1.19 -12.32
N LYS A 71 4.73 1.87 -13.42
CA LYS A 71 5.71 2.11 -14.48
C LYS A 71 6.71 3.13 -13.93
N LYS A 72 7.97 2.69 -13.72
CA LYS A 72 9.10 3.61 -13.83
C LYS A 72 9.01 4.15 -15.25
N GLU A 73 8.92 5.46 -15.39
CA GLU A 73 9.14 6.08 -16.71
C GLU A 73 10.61 5.79 -17.05
N ASP A 74 10.83 5.22 -18.24
CA ASP A 74 12.16 4.96 -18.79
C ASP A 74 12.91 6.27 -19.05
#